data_AF-A0A0F9JRZ1-F1
#
_entry.id   AF-A0A0F9JRZ1-F1
#
_cell.length_a   1.000
_cell.length_b   1.000
_cell.length_c   1.000
_cell.angle_alpha   90.00
_cell.angle_beta   90.00
_cell.angle_gamma   90.00
#
_symmetry.space_group_name_H-M   'P 1'
#
loop_
_entity.id
_entity.type
_entity.pdbx_description
1 polymer ?
#
loop_
_entity_poly.entity_id
_entity_poly.type
_entity_poly.pdbx_seq_one_letter_code
_entity_poly.pdbx_strand_id
1 'polypeptide(L)'
;MGNIRADNLWSDLFHIAYKSATDEECKKYLKNTTDVYPSEFFNQLVKRSYGKLLKFVFNHNNPRLAFQVLGVFILDYGLKMPDDIRRLILSHSDWESERDQLKNEQDRAEREKWLLDFKERIENYVEGISVNIPHETPRDTEYIDRRPIIY
;
A
#
# COMPACT_ATOMS: atom_id res chain seq x y z
N MET A 1 -13.01 10.47 -0.43
CA MET A 1 -12.52 9.66 -1.53
C MET A 1 -11.07 9.45 -1.23
N GLY A 2 -10.68 8.19 -1.11
CA GLY A 2 -9.27 7.86 -1.00
C GLY A 2 -8.50 8.44 -2.17
N ASN A 3 -7.18 8.49 -2.05
CA ASN A 3 -6.33 8.85 -3.18
C ASN A 3 -6.59 7.84 -4.31
N ILE A 4 -7.47 8.17 -5.26
CA ILE A 4 -7.93 7.29 -6.35
C ILE A 4 -6.75 6.64 -7.08
N ARG A 5 -5.60 7.32 -7.14
CA ARG A 5 -4.38 6.78 -7.74
C ARG A 5 -3.79 5.63 -6.92
N ALA A 6 -3.81 5.73 -5.61
CA ALA A 6 -3.38 4.66 -4.70
C ALA A 6 -4.34 3.45 -4.79
N ASP A 7 -5.65 3.69 -4.87
CA ASP A 7 -6.65 2.62 -5.02
C ASP A 7 -6.50 1.88 -6.35
N ASN A 8 -6.24 2.63 -7.44
CA ASN A 8 -5.96 2.03 -8.74
C ASN A 8 -4.66 1.20 -8.72
N LEU A 9 -3.60 1.74 -8.11
CA LEU A 9 -2.34 1.01 -7.93
C LEU A 9 -2.53 -0.27 -7.11
N TRP A 10 -3.33 -0.20 -6.04
CA TRP A 10 -3.67 -1.36 -5.23
C TRP A 10 -4.38 -2.43 -6.06
N SER A 11 -5.40 -2.03 -6.83
CA SER A 11 -6.13 -2.91 -7.73
C SER A 11 -5.21 -3.57 -8.77
N ASP A 12 -4.28 -2.80 -9.36
CA ASP A 12 -3.32 -3.31 -10.33
C ASP A 12 -2.35 -4.33 -9.71
N LEU A 13 -1.80 -4.03 -8.52
CA LEU A 13 -0.94 -4.97 -7.79
C LEU A 13 -1.69 -6.25 -7.45
N PHE A 14 -2.93 -6.12 -6.96
CA PHE A 14 -3.80 -7.25 -6.68
C PHE A 14 -4.03 -8.10 -7.93
N HIS A 15 -4.39 -7.48 -9.06
CA HIS A 15 -4.63 -8.19 -10.32
C HIS A 15 -3.39 -8.89 -10.86
N ILE A 16 -2.21 -8.27 -10.75
CA ILE A 16 -0.93 -8.88 -11.13
C ILE A 16 -0.65 -10.12 -10.28
N ALA A 17 -0.84 -10.04 -8.97
CA ALA A 17 -0.67 -11.17 -8.06
C ALA A 17 -1.68 -12.28 -8.39
N TYR A 18 -2.94 -11.90 -8.56
CA TYR A 18 -4.05 -12.80 -8.84
C TYR A 18 -3.89 -13.59 -10.15
N LYS A 19 -3.36 -12.97 -11.21
CA LYS A 19 -3.04 -13.64 -12.48
C LYS A 19 -2.00 -14.78 -12.36
N SER A 20 -1.37 -14.95 -11.20
CA SER A 20 -0.46 -16.07 -10.93
C SER A 20 -1.12 -17.27 -10.22
N ALA A 21 -2.43 -17.18 -9.94
CA ALA A 21 -3.20 -18.27 -9.36
C ALA A 21 -3.33 -19.44 -10.36
N THR A 22 -3.28 -20.66 -9.85
CA THR A 22 -3.57 -21.86 -10.65
C THR A 22 -5.08 -22.10 -10.75
N ASP A 23 -5.50 -22.87 -11.74
CA ASP A 23 -6.92 -23.26 -11.89
C ASP A 23 -7.47 -23.98 -10.65
N GLU A 24 -6.63 -24.75 -9.95
CA GLU A 24 -7.00 -25.47 -8.74
C GLU A 24 -7.20 -24.52 -7.56
N GLU A 25 -6.30 -23.55 -7.38
CA GLU A 25 -6.42 -22.53 -6.35
C GLU A 25 -7.63 -21.63 -6.60
N CYS A 26 -7.85 -21.25 -7.85
CA CYS A 26 -9.04 -20.54 -8.30
C CYS A 26 -10.30 -21.32 -7.89
N LYS A 27 -10.37 -22.62 -8.19
CA LYS A 27 -11.52 -23.46 -7.81
C LYS A 27 -11.69 -23.59 -6.29
N LYS A 28 -10.58 -23.64 -5.54
CA LYS A 28 -10.57 -23.84 -4.09
C LYS A 28 -10.95 -22.58 -3.30
N TYR A 29 -10.44 -21.42 -3.71
CA TYR A 29 -10.55 -20.18 -2.96
C TYR A 29 -11.56 -19.18 -3.56
N LEU A 30 -12.01 -19.35 -4.81
CA LEU A 30 -12.97 -18.41 -5.45
C LEU A 30 -14.42 -18.91 -5.49
N LYS A 31 -14.66 -20.20 -5.23
CA LYS A 31 -16.02 -20.75 -5.25
C LYS A 31 -16.89 -20.25 -4.10
N ASN A 32 -16.26 -19.78 -3.03
CA ASN A 32 -16.95 -19.17 -1.89
C ASN A 32 -16.61 -17.68 -1.93
N THR A 33 -17.61 -16.84 -2.17
CA THR A 33 -17.54 -15.37 -2.26
C THR A 33 -17.24 -14.71 -0.92
N THR A 34 -16.29 -15.24 -0.15
CA THR A 34 -15.75 -14.55 1.02
C THR A 34 -14.63 -13.67 0.52
N ASP A 35 -14.81 -12.35 0.61
CA ASP A 35 -13.84 -11.31 0.24
C ASP A 35 -12.49 -11.39 1.00
N VAL A 36 -12.35 -12.38 1.89
CA VAL A 36 -11.17 -12.63 2.71
C VAL A 36 -10.46 -13.88 2.22
N TYR A 37 -9.36 -13.67 1.48
CA TYR A 37 -8.46 -14.73 1.07
C TYR A 37 -7.53 -15.14 2.22
N PRO A 38 -7.20 -16.43 2.37
CA PRO A 38 -6.18 -16.85 3.34
C PRO A 38 -4.84 -16.18 3.03
N SER A 39 -4.16 -15.67 4.06
CA SER A 39 -2.86 -15.02 3.93
C SER A 39 -1.82 -15.92 3.26
N GLU A 40 -1.88 -17.24 3.51
CA GLU A 40 -1.02 -18.22 2.86
C GLU A 40 -1.24 -18.29 1.34
N PHE A 41 -2.49 -18.27 0.89
CA PHE A 41 -2.81 -18.27 -0.54
C PHE A 41 -2.26 -17.01 -1.21
N PHE A 42 -2.49 -15.85 -0.60
CA PHE A 42 -2.02 -14.59 -1.13
C PHE A 42 -0.48 -14.48 -1.14
N ASN A 43 0.18 -15.01 -0.10
CA ASN A 43 1.63 -15.15 -0.06
C ASN A 43 2.19 -15.93 -1.24
N GLN A 44 1.53 -17.04 -1.61
CA GLN A 44 1.96 -17.83 -2.77
C GLN A 44 1.79 -17.07 -4.09
N LEU A 45 0.68 -16.36 -4.26
CA LEU A 45 0.44 -15.53 -5.45
C LEU A 45 1.51 -14.45 -5.59
N VAL A 46 1.78 -13.71 -4.53
CA VAL A 46 2.79 -12.65 -4.54
C VAL A 46 4.17 -13.22 -4.79
N LYS A 47 4.53 -14.35 -4.16
CA LYS A 47 5.82 -15.00 -4.39
C LYS A 47 6.02 -15.40 -5.87
N ARG A 48 4.99 -15.92 -6.53
CA ARG A 48 5.06 -16.31 -7.96
C ARG A 48 5.07 -15.11 -8.90
N SER A 49 4.43 -14.02 -8.51
CA SER A 49 4.31 -12.80 -9.33
C SER A 49 5.32 -11.71 -8.96
N TYR A 50 6.22 -11.95 -8.02
CA TYR A 50 7.07 -10.93 -7.40
C TYR A 50 7.85 -10.09 -8.42
N GLY A 51 8.52 -10.75 -9.38
CA GLY A 51 9.24 -10.05 -10.45
C GLY A 51 8.33 -9.19 -11.34
N LYS A 52 7.06 -9.59 -11.54
CA LYS A 52 6.08 -8.80 -12.29
C LYS A 52 5.59 -7.59 -11.49
N LEU A 53 5.36 -7.77 -10.19
CA LEU A 53 4.99 -6.68 -9.28
C LEU A 53 6.08 -5.61 -9.22
N LEU A 54 7.35 -6.03 -9.03
CA LEU A 54 8.47 -5.10 -9.05
C LEU A 54 8.60 -4.41 -10.40
N LYS A 55 8.53 -5.15 -11.50
CA LYS A 55 8.57 -4.55 -12.84
C LYS A 55 7.46 -3.52 -13.05
N PHE A 56 6.26 -3.77 -12.54
CA PHE A 56 5.16 -2.81 -12.59
C PHE A 56 5.50 -1.53 -11.81
N VAL A 57 5.92 -1.68 -10.55
CA VAL A 57 6.24 -0.55 -9.67
C VAL A 57 7.37 0.31 -10.22
N PHE A 58 8.45 -0.32 -10.72
CA PHE A 58 9.59 0.39 -11.30
C PHE A 58 9.25 1.16 -12.59
N ASN A 59 8.32 0.66 -13.40
CA ASN A 59 7.94 1.28 -14.68
C ASN A 59 6.70 2.17 -14.57
N HIS A 60 6.15 2.36 -13.37
CA HIS A 60 4.98 3.20 -13.17
C HIS A 60 5.32 4.69 -13.34
N ASN A 61 4.36 5.48 -13.85
CA ASN A 61 4.55 6.94 -14.05
C ASN A 61 4.76 7.71 -12.75
N ASN A 62 4.36 7.13 -11.63
CA ASN A 62 4.67 7.61 -10.28
C ASN A 62 5.26 6.45 -9.48
N PRO A 63 6.57 6.18 -9.62
CA PRO A 63 7.21 5.03 -8.96
C PRO A 63 7.20 5.21 -7.44
N ARG A 64 7.24 6.46 -6.95
CA ARG A 64 7.18 6.76 -5.51
C ARG A 64 5.90 6.24 -4.87
N LEU A 65 4.75 6.68 -5.40
CA LEU A 65 3.46 6.21 -4.91
C LEU A 65 3.32 4.70 -5.10
N ALA A 66 3.81 4.15 -6.20
CA ALA A 66 3.75 2.71 -6.46
C ALA A 66 4.57 1.89 -5.43
N PHE A 67 5.75 2.35 -5.01
CA PHE A 67 6.54 1.71 -3.95
C PHE A 67 5.85 1.80 -2.59
N GLN A 68 5.21 2.93 -2.29
CA GLN A 68 4.43 3.09 -1.06
C GLN A 68 3.24 2.13 -1.01
N VAL A 69 2.46 2.07 -2.09
CA VAL A 69 1.34 1.12 -2.21
C VAL A 69 1.85 -0.31 -2.12
N LEU A 70 2.98 -0.64 -2.76
CA LEU A 70 3.60 -1.96 -2.61
C LEU A 70 3.96 -2.28 -1.16
N GLY A 71 4.50 -1.31 -0.41
CA GLY A 71 4.80 -1.51 1.00
C GLY A 71 3.54 -1.71 1.85
N VAL A 72 2.48 -0.92 1.63
CA VAL A 72 1.17 -1.13 2.28
C VAL A 72 0.63 -2.52 1.96
N PHE A 73 0.70 -2.91 0.69
CA PHE A 73 0.26 -4.22 0.22
C PHE A 73 1.03 -5.37 0.87
N ILE A 74 2.35 -5.23 1.04
CA ILE A 74 3.17 -6.21 1.76
C ILE A 74 2.79 -6.30 3.24
N LEU A 75 2.63 -5.16 3.90
CA LEU A 75 2.28 -5.08 5.32
C LEU A 75 0.90 -5.67 5.60
N ASP A 76 -0.11 -5.37 4.79
CA ASP A 76 -1.49 -5.79 5.00
C ASP A 76 -1.65 -7.32 4.94
N TYR A 77 -0.94 -7.97 4.00
CA TYR A 77 -1.00 -9.42 3.82
C TYR A 77 0.10 -10.19 4.53
N GLY A 78 1.01 -9.51 5.24
CA GLY A 78 2.14 -10.15 5.91
C GLY A 78 3.09 -10.85 4.93
N LEU A 79 3.36 -10.22 3.78
CA LEU A 79 4.12 -10.81 2.68
C LEU A 79 5.63 -10.75 2.91
N LYS A 80 6.36 -11.68 2.31
CA LYS A 80 7.83 -11.62 2.32
C LYS A 80 8.34 -10.29 1.74
N MET A 81 9.18 -9.60 2.52
CA MET A 81 9.87 -8.37 2.12
C MET A 81 11.39 -8.59 2.15
N PRO A 82 12.00 -8.94 1.01
CA PRO A 82 13.44 -8.94 0.86
C PRO A 82 14.06 -7.57 1.20
N ASP A 83 15.28 -7.56 1.75
CA ASP A 83 15.93 -6.34 2.26
C ASP A 83 16.19 -5.29 1.17
N ASP A 84 16.45 -5.70 -0.07
CA ASP A 84 16.57 -4.80 -1.21
C ASP A 84 15.26 -4.07 -1.49
N ILE A 85 14.12 -4.78 -1.42
CA ILE A 85 12.80 -4.19 -1.60
C ILE A 85 12.43 -3.29 -0.42
N ARG A 86 12.75 -3.71 0.80
CA ARG A 86 12.60 -2.86 1.99
C ARG A 86 13.32 -1.53 1.81
N ARG A 87 14.59 -1.56 1.40
CA ARG A 87 15.40 -0.36 1.14
C ARG A 87 14.79 0.53 0.05
N LEU A 88 14.30 -0.08 -1.03
CA LEU A 88 13.64 0.66 -2.11
C LEU A 88 12.34 1.33 -1.66
N ILE A 89 11.52 0.65 -0.85
CA ILE A 89 10.30 1.25 -0.29
C ILE A 89 10.68 2.45 0.58
N LEU A 90 11.63 2.27 1.50
CA LEU A 90 12.08 3.34 2.39
C LEU A 90 12.64 4.55 1.63
N SER A 91 13.47 4.32 0.60
CA SER A 91 14.05 5.41 -0.21
C SER A 91 13.02 6.15 -1.05
N HIS A 92 11.84 5.57 -1.27
CA HIS A 92 10.71 6.19 -1.97
C HIS A 92 9.64 6.72 -1.00
N SER A 93 9.92 6.77 0.30
CA SER A 93 8.98 7.25 1.32
C SER A 93 9.48 8.45 2.11
N ASP A 94 10.46 9.18 1.58
CA ASP A 94 11.01 10.36 2.26
C ASP A 94 10.12 11.59 2.14
N TRP A 95 9.80 12.18 3.30
CA TRP A 95 8.96 13.37 3.40
C TRP A 95 9.49 14.57 2.61
N GLU A 96 10.79 14.81 2.64
CA GLU A 96 11.42 15.95 1.95
C GLU A 96 11.06 15.98 0.45
N SER A 97 10.91 14.79 -0.14
CA SER A 97 10.54 14.64 -1.53
C SER A 97 9.06 14.93 -1.82
N GLU A 98 8.19 14.90 -0.81
CA GLU A 98 6.73 15.08 -0.92
C GLU A 98 6.23 16.43 -0.41
N ARG A 99 7.04 17.15 0.35
CA ARG A 99 6.68 18.41 1.03
C ARG A 99 5.96 19.42 0.13
N ASP A 100 6.40 19.54 -1.12
CA ASP A 100 5.88 20.55 -2.06
C ASP A 100 4.71 20.06 -2.91
N GLN A 101 4.29 18.79 -2.78
CA GLN A 101 3.18 18.24 -3.57
C GLN A 101 1.81 18.68 -3.07
N LEU A 102 1.69 18.94 -1.77
CA LEU A 102 0.45 19.34 -1.13
C LEU A 102 0.43 20.86 -0.95
N LYS A 103 -0.70 21.51 -1.24
CA LYS A 103 -0.85 22.97 -1.11
C LYS A 103 -1.28 23.40 0.29
N ASN A 104 -1.99 22.53 1.01
CA ASN A 104 -2.55 22.79 2.33
C ASN A 104 -1.57 22.34 3.43
N GLU A 105 -1.34 23.20 4.43
CA GLU A 105 -0.47 22.90 5.57
C GLU A 105 -0.98 21.74 6.43
N GLN A 106 -2.30 21.61 6.62
CA GLN A 106 -2.86 20.50 7.37
C GLN A 106 -2.62 19.18 6.66
N ASP A 107 -2.89 19.11 5.36
CA ASP A 107 -2.66 17.90 4.55
C ASP A 107 -1.17 17.52 4.56
N ARG A 108 -0.27 18.52 4.55
CA ARG A 108 1.18 18.29 4.68
C ARG A 108 1.51 17.64 6.02
N ALA A 109 1.00 18.18 7.13
CA ALA A 109 1.26 17.65 8.47
C ALA A 109 0.71 16.22 8.63
N GLU A 110 -0.51 15.96 8.12
CA GLU A 110 -1.11 14.63 8.13
C GLU A 110 -0.30 13.64 7.27
N ARG A 111 0.15 14.08 6.10
CA ARG A 111 0.97 13.27 5.20
C ARG A 111 2.36 12.96 5.76
N GLU A 112 3.02 13.94 6.37
CA GLU A 112 4.30 13.75 7.05
C GLU A 112 4.17 12.71 8.16
N LYS A 113 3.15 12.86 9.03
CA LYS A 113 2.87 11.92 10.10
C LYS A 113 2.64 10.50 9.56
N TRP A 114 1.84 10.37 8.49
CA TRP A 114 1.59 9.09 7.85
C TRP A 114 2.87 8.46 7.28
N LEU A 115 3.73 9.25 6.63
CA LEU A 115 4.99 8.74 6.06
C LEU A 115 5.95 8.27 7.14
N LEU A 116 6.04 8.98 8.27
CA LEU A 116 6.87 8.59 9.40
C LEU A 116 6.39 7.27 10.02
N ASP A 117 5.09 7.14 10.31
CA ASP A 117 4.49 5.90 10.80
C ASP A 117 4.65 4.74 9.79
N PHE A 118 4.47 5.01 8.50
CA PHE A 118 4.70 4.03 7.44
C PHE A 118 6.15 3.53 7.42
N LYS A 119 7.13 4.43 7.49
CA LYS A 119 8.56 4.05 7.52
C LYS A 119 8.89 3.21 8.75
N GLU A 120 8.42 3.61 9.93
CA GLU A 120 8.62 2.86 11.16
C GLU A 120 8.04 1.44 11.06
N ARG A 121 6.86 1.28 10.44
CA ARG A 121 6.27 -0.05 10.21
C ARG A 121 7.08 -0.91 9.24
N ILE A 122 7.62 -0.31 8.18
CA ILE A 122 8.47 -1.02 7.21
C ILE A 122 9.80 -1.46 7.86
N GLU A 123 10.40 -0.61 8.70
CA GLU A 123 11.64 -0.89 9.41
C GLU A 123 11.48 -2.03 10.43
N ASN A 124 10.38 -2.00 11.18
CA ASN A 124 10.07 -3.00 12.21
C ASN A 124 9.29 -4.21 11.66
N TYR A 125 9.15 -4.32 10.33
CA TYR A 125 8.33 -5.35 9.72
C TYR A 125 8.86 -6.76 9.96
N VAL A 126 7.95 -7.66 10.36
CA VAL A 126 8.21 -9.10 10.54
C VAL A 126 7.38 -9.91 9.53
N GLU A 127 8.05 -10.73 8.73
CA GLU A 127 7.42 -11.60 7.72
C GLU A 127 6.31 -12.48 8.33
N GLY A 128 5.18 -12.59 7.63
CA GLY A 128 4.04 -13.42 8.05
C GLY A 128 3.09 -12.76 9.06
N ILE A 129 3.46 -11.62 9.65
CA ILE A 129 2.57 -10.86 10.53
C ILE A 129 1.92 -9.75 9.72
N SER A 130 0.60 -9.79 9.56
CA SER A 130 -0.14 -8.69 8.95
C SER A 130 -0.15 -7.49 9.88
N VAL A 131 0.16 -6.32 9.33
CA VAL A 131 0.10 -5.05 10.02
C VAL A 131 -1.04 -4.28 9.39
N ASN A 132 -2.14 -4.10 10.13
CA ASN A 132 -3.21 -3.24 9.68
C ASN A 132 -2.68 -1.80 9.61
N ILE A 133 -2.55 -1.29 8.40
CA ILE A 133 -2.29 0.11 8.16
C ILE A 133 -3.65 0.76 8.05
N PRO A 134 -3.98 1.75 8.90
CA PRO A 134 -5.20 2.49 8.72
C PRO A 134 -5.23 3.01 7.28
N HIS A 135 -6.21 2.56 6.50
CA HIS A 135 -6.62 3.17 5.24
C HIS A 135 -7.27 4.54 5.50
N GLU A 136 -6.77 5.29 6.48
CA GLU A 136 -7.07 6.71 6.62
C GLU A 136 -6.26 7.42 5.54
N THR A 137 -6.77 7.29 4.32
CA THR A 137 -6.67 8.38 3.36
C THR A 137 -7.15 9.63 4.10
N PRO A 138 -6.43 10.76 4.03
CA PRO A 138 -7.00 12.04 4.42
C PRO A 138 -8.37 12.10 3.77
N ARG A 139 -9.44 12.02 4.57
CA ARG A 139 -10.79 12.03 4.02
C ARG A 139 -10.89 13.30 3.22
N ASP A 140 -11.48 13.23 2.03
CA ASP A 140 -11.95 14.42 1.31
C ASP A 140 -12.40 15.47 2.32
N THR A 141 -11.66 16.55 2.43
CA THR A 141 -12.24 17.81 2.84
C THR A 141 -13.10 18.29 1.68
N GLU A 142 -14.13 17.52 1.33
CA GLU A 142 -15.37 18.13 0.89
C GLU A 142 -15.84 18.95 2.10
N TYR A 143 -15.57 20.25 2.04
CA TYR A 143 -16.28 21.32 2.76
C TYR A 143 -17.04 20.84 4.01
N ILE A 144 -16.32 20.52 5.08
CA ILE A 144 -16.94 20.61 6.41
C ILE A 144 -16.60 22.01 6.89
N ASP A 145 -17.61 22.88 6.86
CA ASP A 145 -17.63 24.17 7.52
C ASP A 145 -17.43 23.96 9.03
N ARG A 146 -16.18 23.68 9.43
CA ARG A 146 -15.81 23.48 10.84
C ARG A 146 -15.53 24.85 11.42
N ARG A 147 -16.56 25.42 12.05
CA ARG A 147 -16.46 26.66 12.81
C ARG A 147 -15.28 26.59 13.79
N PRO A 148 -14.58 27.72 14.01
CA PRO A 148 -13.44 27.76 14.91
C PRO A 148 -13.88 27.40 16.33
N ILE A 149 -13.14 26.48 16.95
CA ILE A 149 -13.23 26.27 18.39
C ILE A 149 -12.50 27.45 19.03
N ILE A 150 -13.29 28.34 19.63
CA ILE A 150 -12.80 29.48 20.41
C ILE A 150 -12.40 28.91 21.79
N TYR A 151 -11.14 29.09 22.16
CA TYR A 151 -10.66 28.88 23.53
C TYR A 151 -11.14 30.01 24.44
#